data_AF-N1WLF8-F1
#
_entry.id   AF-N1WLF8-F1
#
_cell.length_a   1.000
_cell.length_b   1.000
_cell.length_c   1.000
_cell.angle_alpha   90.00
_cell.angle_beta   90.00
_cell.angle_gamma   90.00
#
_symmetry.space_group_name_H-M   'P 1'
#
loop_
_entity.id
_entity.type
_entity.pdbx_description
1 polymer ?
#
loop_
_entity_poly.entity_id
_entity_poly.type
_entity_poly.pdbx_seq_one_letter_code
_entity_poly.pdbx_strand_id
1 'polypeptide(L)'
;MGRWVVLLVFLSVSVGVGFTYGVSPSIIDLLSNVSRRSIVQKPTDKPKDKPIKVVVHDGGKFCYAPVFSGGESYIQIEQCWEQHVANARYDVFQRIILGV
;
A
#
# COMPACT_ATOMS: atom_id res chain seq x y z
N MET A 1 -12.24 -59.06 5.95
CA MET A 1 -11.73 -58.20 4.86
C MET A 1 -12.79 -57.33 4.19
N GLY A 2 -14.00 -57.83 3.87
CA GLY A 2 -15.01 -57.03 3.14
C GLY A 2 -15.52 -55.75 3.82
N ARG A 3 -15.65 -55.73 5.15
CA ARG A 3 -16.23 -54.58 5.88
C ARG A 3 -15.36 -53.31 5.86
N TRP A 4 -14.03 -53.46 5.76
CA TRP A 4 -13.08 -52.33 5.68
C TRP A 4 -13.04 -51.71 4.28
N VAL A 5 -13.22 -52.52 3.24
CA VAL A 5 -13.26 -52.05 1.84
C VAL A 5 -14.50 -51.19 1.60
N VAL A 6 -15.66 -51.58 2.14
CA VAL A 6 -16.91 -50.79 2.02
C VAL A 6 -16.78 -49.42 2.72
N LEU A 7 -16.14 -49.38 3.90
CA LEU A 7 -15.88 -48.12 4.60
C LEU A 7 -14.94 -47.20 3.82
N LEU A 8 -13.87 -47.74 3.25
CA LEU A 8 -12.93 -46.99 2.41
C LEU A 8 -13.61 -46.41 1.16
N VAL A 9 -14.43 -47.21 0.47
CA VAL A 9 -15.18 -46.76 -0.71
C VAL A 9 -16.18 -45.66 -0.33
N PHE A 10 -16.91 -45.82 0.78
CA PHE A 10 -17.87 -44.82 1.25
C PHE A 10 -17.19 -43.49 1.63
N LEU A 11 -16.02 -43.54 2.28
CA LEU A 11 -15.20 -42.38 2.60
C LEU A 11 -14.70 -41.68 1.34
N SER A 12 -14.19 -42.41 0.35
CA SER A 12 -13.72 -41.83 -0.91
C SER A 12 -14.84 -41.16 -1.71
N VAL A 13 -16.02 -41.76 -1.76
CA VAL A 13 -17.20 -41.15 -2.41
C VAL A 13 -17.64 -39.89 -1.66
N SER A 14 -17.64 -39.90 -0.32
CA SER A 14 -18.04 -38.72 0.47
C SER A 14 -17.07 -37.53 0.28
N VAL A 15 -15.77 -37.81 0.20
CA VAL A 15 -14.73 -36.77 -0.05
C VAL A 15 -14.81 -36.25 -1.48
N GLY A 16 -14.94 -37.13 -2.48
CA GLY A 16 -14.98 -36.74 -3.89
C GLY A 16 -16.18 -35.85 -4.26
N VAL A 17 -17.32 -36.09 -3.61
CA VAL A 17 -18.54 -35.32 -3.86
C VAL A 17 -18.35 -33.95 -3.16
N GLY A 18 -17.80 -33.92 -1.93
CA GLY A 18 -17.42 -32.73 -1.13
C GLY A 18 -16.70 -31.60 -1.86
N PHE A 19 -15.75 -31.95 -2.72
CA PHE A 19 -14.92 -30.99 -3.45
C PHE A 19 -15.63 -30.37 -4.66
N THR A 20 -16.65 -31.03 -5.23
CA THR A 20 -17.31 -30.56 -6.46
C THR A 20 -18.32 -29.42 -6.23
N TYR A 21 -18.82 -29.26 -5.00
CA TYR A 21 -19.78 -28.23 -4.63
C TYR A 21 -19.26 -27.18 -3.64
N GLY A 22 -18.05 -27.35 -3.11
CA GLY A 22 -17.42 -26.38 -2.20
C GLY A 22 -16.69 -25.23 -2.90
N VAL A 23 -16.37 -25.37 -4.19
CA VAL A 23 -15.66 -24.34 -4.96
C VAL A 23 -16.67 -23.62 -5.85
N SER A 24 -17.00 -22.38 -5.48
CA SER A 24 -17.91 -21.55 -6.27
C SER A 24 -17.30 -21.31 -7.67
N PRO A 25 -18.07 -21.44 -8.77
CA PRO A 25 -17.57 -21.22 -10.14
C PRO A 25 -16.90 -19.84 -10.32
N SER A 26 -17.38 -18.85 -9.57
CA SER A 26 -16.81 -17.51 -9.49
C SER A 26 -15.36 -17.47 -9.03
N ILE A 27 -14.91 -18.38 -8.15
CA ILE A 27 -13.51 -18.48 -7.72
C ILE A 27 -12.63 -19.03 -8.86
N ILE A 28 -13.14 -20.00 -9.64
CA ILE A 28 -12.43 -20.56 -10.80
C ILE A 28 -12.28 -19.50 -11.90
N ASP A 29 -13.31 -18.71 -12.15
CA ASP A 29 -13.25 -17.58 -13.09
C ASP A 29 -12.31 -16.47 -12.64
N LEU A 30 -12.24 -16.20 -11.33
CA LEU A 30 -11.30 -15.23 -10.76
C LEU A 30 -9.86 -15.71 -10.91
N LEU A 31 -9.57 -16.96 -10.57
CA LEU A 31 -8.23 -17.56 -10.70
C LEU A 31 -7.77 -17.67 -12.16
N SER A 32 -8.68 -18.04 -13.07
CA SER A 32 -8.37 -18.15 -14.51
C SER A 32 -8.18 -16.79 -15.20
N ASN A 33 -8.85 -15.73 -14.73
CA ASN A 33 -8.64 -14.37 -15.21
C ASN A 33 -7.44 -13.67 -14.57
N VAL A 34 -7.12 -13.96 -13.29
CA VAL A 34 -5.91 -13.47 -12.61
C VAL A 34 -4.66 -13.99 -13.31
N SER A 35 -4.66 -15.26 -13.74
CA SER A 35 -3.51 -15.84 -14.46
C SER A 35 -3.29 -15.25 -15.85
N ARG A 36 -4.30 -14.60 -16.47
CA ARG A 36 -4.20 -14.02 -17.83
C ARG A 36 -3.97 -12.51 -17.86
N ARG A 37 -4.11 -11.81 -16.73
CA ARG A 37 -3.82 -10.37 -16.64
C ARG A 37 -2.64 -10.17 -15.71
N SER A 38 -1.42 -10.21 -16.27
CA SER A 38 -0.30 -9.56 -15.61
C SER A 38 -0.59 -8.06 -15.62
N ILE A 39 -1.11 -7.52 -14.53
CA ILE A 39 -1.11 -6.09 -14.31
C ILE A 39 0.36 -5.71 -14.16
N VAL A 40 0.95 -5.19 -15.24
CA VAL A 40 2.34 -4.71 -15.23
C VAL A 40 2.37 -3.48 -14.33
N GLN A 41 2.77 -3.70 -13.08
CA GLN A 41 3.00 -2.62 -12.14
C GLN A 41 4.26 -1.88 -12.59
N LYS A 42 4.08 -0.67 -13.10
CA LYS A 42 5.22 0.22 -13.33
C LYS A 42 5.74 0.66 -11.94
N PRO A 43 7.03 0.50 -11.66
CA PRO A 43 7.61 1.07 -10.45
C PRO A 43 7.33 2.57 -10.39
N THR A 44 6.99 3.07 -9.19
CA THR A 44 6.83 4.50 -8.96
C THR A 44 8.12 5.23 -9.31
N ASP A 45 7.99 6.43 -9.88
CA ASP A 45 9.14 7.31 -10.08
C ASP A 45 9.85 7.57 -8.74
N LYS A 46 11.16 7.79 -8.80
CA LYS A 46 11.92 8.18 -7.61
C LYS A 46 11.33 9.48 -7.03
N PRO A 47 11.15 9.56 -5.69
CA PRO A 47 10.65 10.77 -5.06
C PRO A 47 11.57 11.95 -5.35
N LYS A 48 10.98 13.13 -5.56
CA LYS A 48 11.69 14.38 -5.83
C LYS A 48 11.60 15.29 -4.61
N ASP A 49 12.26 14.88 -3.54
CA ASP A 49 12.23 15.58 -2.25
C ASP A 49 12.95 16.92 -2.36
N LYS A 50 12.28 17.99 -1.92
CA LYS A 50 12.77 19.37 -1.97
C LYS A 50 12.18 20.19 -0.83
N PRO A 51 12.77 21.34 -0.48
CA PRO A 51 12.13 22.25 0.48
C PRO A 51 10.73 22.65 0.00
N ILE A 52 9.73 22.54 0.88
CA ILE A 52 8.36 22.92 0.54
C ILE A 52 8.21 24.42 0.72
N LYS A 53 8.17 25.13 -0.41
CA LYS A 53 8.03 26.57 -0.45
C LYS A 53 6.59 27.01 -0.22
N VAL A 54 6.43 28.01 0.64
CA VAL A 54 5.17 28.69 0.96
C VAL A 54 5.27 30.14 0.50
N VAL A 55 4.19 30.64 -0.10
CA VAL A 55 4.06 32.06 -0.46
C VAL A 55 2.97 32.64 0.41
N VAL A 56 3.33 33.62 1.23
CA VAL A 56 2.39 34.31 2.13
C VAL A 56 1.66 35.43 1.37
N HIS A 57 0.59 35.96 1.98
CA HIS A 57 -0.32 36.92 1.33
C HIS A 57 0.39 38.20 0.83
N ASP A 58 1.46 38.63 1.48
CA ASP A 58 2.27 39.80 1.10
C ASP A 58 3.32 39.50 0.01
N GLY A 59 3.36 38.27 -0.51
CA GLY A 59 4.32 37.82 -1.52
C GLY A 59 5.66 37.34 -0.97
N GLY A 60 5.85 37.34 0.35
CA GLY A 60 6.99 36.72 1.02
C GLY A 60 7.12 35.23 0.68
N LYS A 61 8.36 34.75 0.54
CA LYS A 61 8.69 33.38 0.12
C LYS A 61 9.47 32.69 1.23
N PHE A 62 8.86 31.66 1.80
CA PHE A 62 9.41 30.91 2.94
C PHE A 62 9.34 29.41 2.66
N CYS A 63 9.88 28.61 3.58
CA CYS A 63 9.78 27.16 3.51
C CYS A 63 9.28 26.59 4.83
N TYR A 64 8.57 25.46 4.74
CA TYR A 64 8.21 24.68 5.92
C TYR A 64 9.43 23.94 6.47
N ALA A 65 9.63 24.06 7.79
CA ALA A 65 10.65 23.37 8.56
C ALA A 65 9.97 22.55 9.68
N PRO A 66 9.75 21.24 9.47
CA PRO A 66 9.16 20.38 10.50
C PRO A 66 10.14 20.19 11.66
N VAL A 67 9.66 20.39 12.89
CA VAL A 67 10.45 20.21 14.12
C VAL A 67 9.76 19.22 15.03
N PHE A 68 10.50 18.24 15.52
CA PHE A 68 10.02 17.24 16.47
C PHE A 68 10.70 17.45 17.81
N SER A 69 9.91 17.69 18.86
CA SER A 69 10.43 17.90 20.21
C SER A 69 9.39 17.46 21.23
N GLY A 70 9.84 16.80 22.30
CA GLY A 70 8.94 16.40 23.40
C GLY A 70 7.82 15.43 23.02
N GLY A 71 7.91 14.72 21.90
CA GLY A 71 6.84 13.84 21.39
C GLY A 71 5.79 14.58 20.56
N GLU A 72 5.98 15.87 20.29
CA GLU A 72 5.13 16.69 19.46
C GLU A 72 5.81 17.05 18.14
N SER A 73 5.00 17.43 17.15
CA SER A 73 5.45 17.85 15.83
C SER A 73 4.91 19.23 15.49
N TYR A 74 5.81 20.14 15.15
CA TYR A 74 5.51 21.50 14.73
C TYR A 74 5.96 21.72 13.29
N ILE A 75 5.31 22.65 12.59
CA ILE A 75 5.78 23.17 11.30
C ILE A 75 6.15 24.62 11.50
N GLN A 76 7.45 24.91 11.48
CA GLN A 76 7.96 26.29 11.48
C GLN A 76 7.99 26.83 10.04
N ILE A 77 7.91 28.15 9.92
CA ILE A 77 8.05 28.86 8.64
C ILE A 77 9.35 29.65 8.71
N GLU A 78 10.34 29.21 7.95
CA GLU A 78 11.68 29.81 7.96
C GLU A 78 12.09 30.28 6.56
N GLN A 79 13.20 31.01 6.48
CA GLN A 79 13.81 31.31 5.19
C GLN A 79 14.30 30.01 4.55
N CYS A 80 14.05 29.83 3.25
CA CYS A 80 14.35 28.57 2.56
C CYS A 80 15.83 28.16 2.52
N TRP A 81 16.74 29.07 2.86
CA TRP A 81 18.18 28.80 2.94
C TRP A 81 18.65 28.39 4.33
N GLU A 82 17.75 28.34 5.32
CA GLU A 82 18.10 27.89 6.67
C GLU A 82 18.38 26.40 6.72
N GLN A 83 19.34 26.01 7.56
CA GLN A 83 19.82 24.63 7.66
C GLN A 83 18.75 23.65 8.16
N HIS A 84 17.77 24.13 8.91
CA HIS A 84 16.69 23.32 9.49
C HIS A 84 15.58 22.98 8.48
N VAL A 85 15.61 23.59 7.29
CA VAL A 85 14.64 23.32 6.23
C VAL A 85 14.98 21.99 5.55
N ALA A 86 14.32 20.93 6.02
CA ALA A 86 14.48 19.59 5.46
C ALA A 86 13.81 19.46 4.07
N ASN A 87 14.40 18.61 3.22
CA ASN A 87 13.76 18.18 1.99
C ASN A 87 12.52 17.35 2.32
N ALA A 88 11.41 17.63 1.65
CA ALA A 88 10.14 16.94 1.86
C ALA A 88 9.35 16.85 0.56
N ARG A 89 8.23 16.14 0.61
CA ARG A 89 7.25 16.06 -0.48
C ARG A 89 5.85 15.91 0.07
N TYR A 90 4.87 16.18 -0.77
CA TYR A 90 3.49 15.77 -0.52
C TYR A 90 3.28 14.32 -0.96
N ASP A 91 2.65 13.53 -0.12
CA ASP A 91 2.14 12.22 -0.51
C ASP A 91 0.79 12.34 -1.25
N VAL A 92 0.25 11.20 -1.66
CA VAL A 92 -1.05 11.13 -2.36
C VAL A 92 -2.24 11.57 -1.49
N PHE A 93 -2.04 11.72 -0.18
CA PHE A 93 -3.01 12.21 0.80
C PHE A 93 -2.74 13.66 1.21
N GLN A 94 -1.87 14.36 0.48
CA GLN A 94 -1.49 15.76 0.75
C GLN A 94 -0.84 15.97 2.12
N ARG A 95 -0.25 14.92 2.71
CA ARG A 95 0.55 15.03 3.94
C ARG A 95 2.00 15.32 3.58
N ILE A 96 2.68 16.05 4.44
CA ILE A 96 4.12 16.30 4.31
C ILE A 96 4.88 15.07 4.80
N ILE A 97 5.71 14.52 3.94
CA ILE A 97 6.65 13.44 4.27
C ILE A 97 8.06 13.97 4.08
N LEU A 98 8.90 13.79 5.10
CA LEU A 98 10.31 14.12 5.02
C LEU A 98 11.04 13.16 4.07
N GLY A 99 11.95 13.71 3.28
CA GLY A 99 12.87 12.93 2.46
C GLY A 99 13.87 12.20 3.34
N VAL A 100 14.12 10.93 3.00
CA VAL A 100 15.15 10.08 3.62
C VAL A 100 16.22 9.79 2.58
#